data_AF-A0A2V8MYX8-F1
#
_entry.id   AF-A0A2V8MYX8-F1
#
_cell.length_a   1.000
_cell.length_b   1.000
_cell.length_c   1.000
_cell.angle_alpha   90.00
_cell.angle_beta   90.00
_cell.angle_gamma   90.00
#
_symmetry.space_group_name_H-M   'P 1'
#
loop_
_entity.id
_entity.type
_entity.pdbx_description
1 polymer ?
#
loop_
_entity_poly.entity_id
_entity_poly.type
_entity_poly.pdbx_seq_one_letter_code
_entity_poly.pdbx_strand_id
1 'polypeptide(L)'
;KLDQVLNITPDDPDTLNFKANIAQAEGDLPRASALLAPLHPGADAPAALEAQVYQAILERNPGPIIPRLKQILAKPDPAMGYFNGELRFWLGWAQEVAGDHAAAQESWRQARSELEPFLKEQPENYSLIGDLALTNLGLGDKAAAFKLIEREIAAVPIEKDALDGPAPTEILGRVAAQTGEPDRAIAALQKLLPTPYESALIGGSVPLTPALLRLDPMFDPLRNDPRFQKLCEGK
;
A
#
# COMPACT_ATOMS: atom_id res chain seq x y z
N LYS A 1 -8.46 -4.33 -23.82
CA LYS A 1 -7.18 -3.78 -24.35
C LYS A 1 -5.97 -4.53 -23.78
N LEU A 2 -5.89 -4.79 -22.46
CA LEU A 2 -4.79 -5.56 -21.87
C LEU A 2 -4.69 -7.00 -22.39
N ASP A 3 -5.81 -7.68 -22.67
CA ASP A 3 -5.78 -9.02 -23.31
C ASP A 3 -5.19 -9.00 -24.72
N GLN A 4 -5.32 -7.87 -25.43
CA GLN A 4 -4.73 -7.73 -26.77
C GLN A 4 -3.21 -7.55 -26.70
N VAL A 5 -2.69 -6.95 -25.62
CA VAL A 5 -1.24 -6.86 -25.36
C VAL A 5 -0.68 -8.24 -25.03
N LEU A 6 -1.34 -9.01 -24.16
CA LEU A 6 -0.90 -10.38 -23.86
C LEU A 6 -1.04 -11.34 -25.05
N ASN A 7 -1.91 -11.06 -26.02
CA ASN A 7 -1.94 -11.84 -27.27
C ASN A 7 -0.69 -11.61 -28.14
N ILE A 8 0.06 -10.53 -27.92
CA ILE A 8 1.29 -10.17 -28.65
C ILE A 8 2.52 -10.55 -27.81
N THR A 9 2.51 -10.20 -26.53
CA THR A 9 3.55 -10.52 -25.54
C THR A 9 2.89 -11.11 -24.29
N PRO A 10 2.65 -12.43 -24.26
CA PRO A 10 1.93 -13.09 -23.16
C PRO A 10 2.55 -12.93 -21.78
N ASP A 11 3.86 -12.67 -21.74
CA ASP A 11 4.68 -12.61 -20.52
C ASP A 11 5.11 -11.17 -20.18
N ASP A 12 4.43 -10.15 -20.70
CA ASP A 12 4.74 -8.74 -20.40
C ASP A 12 4.54 -8.43 -18.90
N PRO A 13 5.62 -8.16 -18.14
CA PRO A 13 5.56 -8.07 -16.68
C PRO A 13 4.64 -6.95 -16.17
N ASP A 14 4.66 -5.80 -16.85
CA ASP A 14 3.86 -4.63 -16.46
C ASP A 14 2.36 -4.89 -16.67
N THR A 15 2.00 -5.51 -17.81
CA THR A 15 0.60 -5.89 -18.10
C THR A 15 0.10 -6.95 -17.12
N LEU A 16 0.94 -7.94 -16.79
CA LEU A 16 0.59 -8.97 -15.80
C LEU A 16 0.40 -8.38 -14.41
N ASN A 17 1.30 -7.50 -13.99
CA ASN A 17 1.20 -6.78 -12.71
C ASN A 17 -0.09 -5.97 -12.61
N PHE A 18 -0.39 -5.16 -13.64
CA PHE A 18 -1.60 -4.34 -13.65
C PHE A 18 -2.88 -5.19 -13.62
N LYS A 19 -2.92 -6.31 -14.36
CA LYS A 19 -4.05 -7.26 -14.27
C LYS A 19 -4.16 -7.92 -12.90
N ALA A 20 -3.05 -8.19 -12.23
CA ALA A 20 -3.07 -8.73 -10.88
C ALA A 20 -3.64 -7.73 -9.87
N ASN A 21 -3.26 -6.46 -9.97
CA ASN A 21 -3.80 -5.39 -9.11
C ASN A 21 -5.32 -5.22 -9.30
N ILE A 22 -5.81 -5.34 -10.53
CA ILE A 22 -7.27 -5.38 -10.80
C ILE A 22 -7.91 -6.59 -10.11
N ALA A 23 -7.33 -7.78 -10.26
CA ALA A 23 -7.87 -8.99 -9.63
C ALA A 23 -7.87 -8.89 -8.09
N GLN A 24 -6.82 -8.30 -7.48
CA GLN A 24 -6.80 -7.97 -6.05
C GLN A 24 -7.93 -7.02 -5.67
N ALA A 25 -8.13 -5.96 -6.45
CA ALA A 25 -9.18 -4.98 -6.24
C ALA A 25 -10.59 -5.56 -6.44
N GLU A 26 -10.75 -6.59 -7.26
CA GLU A 26 -12.00 -7.34 -7.41
C GLU A 26 -12.20 -8.36 -6.25
N GLY A 27 -11.15 -8.63 -5.47
CA GLY A 27 -11.12 -9.67 -4.43
C GLY A 27 -10.89 -11.09 -4.97
N ASP A 28 -10.55 -11.23 -6.24
CA ASP A 28 -10.19 -12.50 -6.88
C ASP A 28 -8.71 -12.81 -6.63
N LEU A 29 -8.40 -13.16 -5.37
CA LEU A 29 -7.05 -13.50 -4.93
C LEU A 29 -6.45 -14.68 -5.71
N PRO A 30 -7.18 -15.76 -6.05
CA PRO A 30 -6.63 -16.85 -6.88
C PRO A 30 -6.17 -16.37 -8.26
N ARG A 31 -6.94 -15.51 -8.93
CA ARG A 31 -6.55 -14.95 -10.23
C ARG A 31 -5.35 -14.02 -10.10
N ALA A 32 -5.33 -13.16 -9.08
CA ALA A 32 -4.18 -12.30 -8.81
C ALA A 32 -2.90 -13.11 -8.56
N SER A 33 -2.98 -14.14 -7.72
CA SER A 33 -1.88 -15.06 -7.44
C SER A 33 -1.37 -15.75 -8.71
N ALA A 34 -2.26 -16.24 -9.58
CA ALA A 34 -1.87 -16.86 -10.85
C ALA A 34 -1.16 -15.90 -11.81
N LEU A 35 -1.56 -14.63 -11.84
CA LEU A 35 -0.94 -13.59 -12.67
C LEU A 35 0.42 -13.14 -12.13
N LEU A 36 0.60 -13.15 -10.80
CA LEU A 36 1.84 -12.75 -10.12
C LEU A 36 2.88 -13.88 -10.05
N ALA A 37 2.44 -15.14 -10.08
CA ALA A 37 3.30 -16.32 -9.97
C ALA A 37 4.47 -16.39 -10.98
N PRO A 38 4.30 -16.06 -12.27
CA PRO A 38 5.41 -16.07 -13.23
C PRO A 38 6.37 -14.88 -13.05
N LEU A 39 5.99 -13.84 -12.29
CA LEU A 39 6.82 -12.66 -12.10
C LEU A 39 7.92 -12.92 -11.08
N HIS A 40 9.15 -12.64 -11.47
CA HIS A 40 10.32 -12.69 -10.58
C HIS A 40 11.00 -11.32 -10.49
N PRO A 41 10.30 -10.27 -10.00
CA PRO A 41 10.85 -8.91 -9.95
C PRO A 41 12.10 -8.83 -9.07
N GLY A 42 13.10 -8.09 -9.55
CA GLY A 42 14.24 -7.66 -8.75
C GLY A 42 13.89 -6.44 -7.90
N ALA A 43 14.91 -5.84 -7.27
CA ALA A 43 14.75 -4.59 -6.55
C ALA A 43 14.38 -3.41 -7.48
N ASP A 44 14.75 -3.52 -8.75
CA ASP A 44 14.55 -2.56 -9.84
C ASP A 44 13.11 -2.51 -10.39
N ALA A 45 12.23 -3.41 -9.92
CA ALA A 45 10.81 -3.45 -10.28
C ALA A 45 9.91 -3.38 -9.02
N PRO A 46 9.93 -2.25 -8.28
CA PRO A 46 9.29 -2.13 -6.97
C PRO A 46 7.79 -2.40 -7.03
N ALA A 47 7.07 -1.83 -7.99
CA ALA A 47 5.61 -2.02 -8.13
C ALA A 47 5.17 -3.48 -8.28
N ALA A 48 5.94 -4.31 -8.99
CA ALA A 48 5.64 -5.74 -9.13
C ALA A 48 5.97 -6.54 -7.86
N LEU A 49 7.02 -6.15 -7.15
CA LEU A 49 7.37 -6.74 -5.86
C LEU A 49 6.32 -6.37 -4.80
N GLU A 50 5.90 -5.11 -4.75
CA GLU A 50 4.82 -4.62 -3.87
C GLU A 50 3.51 -5.38 -4.10
N ALA A 51 3.12 -5.60 -5.36
CA ALA A 51 1.93 -6.38 -5.68
C ALA A 51 2.01 -7.82 -5.16
N GLN A 52 3.18 -8.46 -5.24
CA GLN A 52 3.42 -9.79 -4.64
C GLN A 52 3.34 -9.77 -3.11
N VAL A 53 3.86 -8.73 -2.46
CA VAL A 53 3.79 -8.58 -1.00
C VAL A 53 2.36 -8.32 -0.57
N TYR A 54 1.65 -7.43 -1.24
CA TYR A 54 0.27 -7.11 -0.94
C TYR A 54 -0.64 -8.32 -1.18
N GLN A 55 -0.42 -9.11 -2.23
CA GLN A 55 -1.11 -10.38 -2.44
C GLN A 55 -0.99 -11.28 -1.20
N ALA A 56 0.24 -11.48 -0.71
CA ALA A 56 0.50 -12.34 0.42
C ALA A 56 -0.10 -11.79 1.73
N ILE A 57 -0.16 -10.47 1.87
CA ILE A 57 -0.84 -9.78 2.97
C ILE A 57 -2.36 -9.98 2.90
N LEU A 58 -2.98 -9.80 1.73
CA LEU A 58 -4.43 -10.00 1.53
C LEU A 58 -4.83 -11.46 1.80
N GLU A 59 -3.98 -12.43 1.44
CA GLU A 59 -4.14 -13.85 1.73
C GLU A 59 -3.86 -14.22 3.20
N ARG A 60 -3.39 -13.26 4.01
CA ARG A 60 -2.95 -13.49 5.40
C ARG A 60 -1.86 -14.56 5.52
N ASN A 61 -1.02 -14.67 4.49
CA ASN A 61 0.07 -15.61 4.42
C ASN A 61 1.36 -14.96 3.87
N PRO A 62 1.91 -13.91 4.52
CA PRO A 62 3.13 -13.24 4.06
C PRO A 62 4.42 -14.02 4.36
N GLY A 63 4.37 -15.10 5.15
CA GLY A 63 5.55 -15.89 5.54
C GLY A 63 6.50 -16.25 4.38
N PRO A 64 5.99 -16.75 3.23
CA PRO A 64 6.83 -17.13 2.10
C PRO A 64 7.58 -15.97 1.41
N ILE A 65 7.03 -14.74 1.40
CA ILE A 65 7.64 -13.59 0.69
C ILE A 65 8.68 -12.84 1.55
N ILE A 66 8.56 -12.91 2.88
CA ILE A 66 9.44 -12.20 3.83
C ILE A 66 10.94 -12.50 3.62
N PRO A 67 11.40 -13.77 3.46
CA PRO A 67 12.82 -14.05 3.22
C PRO A 67 13.37 -13.39 1.96
N ARG A 68 12.55 -13.29 0.90
CA ARG A 68 12.94 -12.64 -0.36
C ARG A 68 13.13 -11.13 -0.17
N LEU A 69 12.19 -10.48 0.52
CA LEU A 69 12.33 -9.05 0.86
C LEU A 69 13.59 -8.80 1.70
N LYS A 70 13.85 -9.64 2.71
CA LYS A 70 15.08 -9.55 3.52
C LYS A 70 16.34 -9.72 2.67
N GLN A 71 16.33 -10.62 1.70
CA GLN A 71 17.47 -10.83 0.80
C GLN A 71 17.73 -9.60 -0.09
N ILE A 72 16.69 -9.02 -0.66
CA ILE A 72 16.78 -7.80 -1.48
C ILE A 72 17.33 -6.63 -0.64
N LEU A 73 16.77 -6.44 0.56
CA LEU A 73 17.12 -5.33 1.47
C LEU A 73 18.41 -5.56 2.26
N ALA A 74 19.06 -6.71 2.14
CA ALA A 74 20.36 -6.97 2.76
C ALA A 74 21.51 -6.23 2.07
N LYS A 75 21.35 -5.95 0.76
CA LYS A 75 22.28 -5.14 -0.05
C LYS A 75 21.46 -4.24 -0.98
N PRO A 76 20.80 -3.21 -0.43
CA PRO A 76 19.96 -2.33 -1.23
C PRO A 76 20.81 -1.60 -2.26
N ASP A 77 20.31 -1.48 -3.49
CA ASP A 77 20.95 -0.65 -4.51
C ASP A 77 20.69 0.83 -4.19
N PRO A 78 21.73 1.66 -3.96
CA PRO A 78 21.55 3.08 -3.69
C PRO A 78 20.84 3.83 -4.82
N ALA A 79 20.91 3.34 -6.07
CA ALA A 79 20.22 3.94 -7.21
C ALA A 79 18.69 3.90 -7.07
N MET A 80 18.16 2.99 -6.23
CA MET A 80 16.74 2.92 -5.91
C MET A 80 16.25 4.06 -5.02
N GLY A 81 17.14 4.87 -4.43
CA GLY A 81 16.75 6.04 -3.64
C GLY A 81 15.78 5.69 -2.51
N TYR A 82 14.65 6.39 -2.45
CA TYR A 82 13.65 6.21 -1.40
C TYR A 82 12.85 4.90 -1.50
N PHE A 83 12.80 4.24 -2.67
CA PHE A 83 12.13 2.96 -2.85
C PHE A 83 12.68 1.86 -1.93
N ASN A 84 13.94 1.96 -1.52
CA ASN A 84 14.49 1.05 -0.49
C ASN A 84 13.74 1.19 0.84
N GLY A 85 13.47 2.43 1.26
CA GLY A 85 12.72 2.71 2.48
C GLY A 85 11.25 2.31 2.37
N GLU A 86 10.64 2.50 1.20
CA GLU A 86 9.29 2.02 0.90
C GLU A 86 9.20 0.50 1.01
N LEU A 87 10.14 -0.24 0.40
CA LEU A 87 10.20 -1.71 0.52
C LEU A 87 10.41 -2.17 1.97
N ARG A 88 11.08 -1.37 2.81
CA ARG A 88 11.16 -1.66 4.25
C ARG A 88 9.84 -1.45 4.98
N PHE A 89 9.05 -0.46 4.57
CA PHE A 89 7.67 -0.31 5.06
C PHE A 89 6.85 -1.57 4.75
N TRP A 90 6.88 -2.04 3.50
CA TRP A 90 6.21 -3.26 3.06
C TRP A 90 6.69 -4.51 3.80
N LEU A 91 8.00 -4.64 4.03
CA LEU A 91 8.58 -5.71 4.83
C LEU A 91 8.04 -5.68 6.27
N GLY A 92 7.98 -4.50 6.89
CA GLY A 92 7.43 -4.34 8.23
C GLY A 92 5.97 -4.76 8.30
N TRP A 93 5.15 -4.36 7.32
CA TRP A 93 3.74 -4.74 7.26
C TRP A 93 3.56 -6.25 7.05
N ALA A 94 4.34 -6.86 6.17
CA ALA A 94 4.34 -8.31 5.97
C ALA A 94 4.71 -9.07 7.26
N GLN A 95 5.71 -8.59 8.01
CA GLN A 95 6.12 -9.18 9.29
C GLN A 95 5.06 -9.02 10.37
N GLU A 96 4.40 -7.88 10.44
CA GLU A 96 3.29 -7.62 11.37
C GLU A 96 2.15 -8.62 11.14
N VAL A 97 1.75 -8.81 9.87
CA VAL A 97 0.70 -9.77 9.50
C VAL A 97 1.14 -11.22 9.75
N ALA A 98 2.44 -11.52 9.67
CA ALA A 98 3.00 -12.82 10.07
C ALA A 98 3.06 -13.02 11.60
N GLY A 99 2.77 -12.00 12.41
CA GLY A 99 2.86 -12.02 13.87
C GLY A 99 4.26 -11.80 14.44
N ASP A 100 5.25 -11.44 13.61
CA ASP A 100 6.61 -11.08 14.07
C ASP A 100 6.70 -9.57 14.32
N HIS A 101 6.01 -9.12 15.37
CA HIS A 101 5.91 -7.71 15.76
C HIS A 101 7.29 -7.08 16.03
N ALA A 102 8.24 -7.84 16.57
CA ALA A 102 9.58 -7.33 16.87
C ALA A 102 10.36 -7.03 15.57
N ALA A 103 10.29 -7.94 14.59
CA ALA A 103 10.89 -7.67 13.29
C ALA A 103 10.18 -6.53 12.56
N ALA A 104 8.85 -6.45 12.62
CA ALA A 104 8.07 -5.38 12.01
C ALA A 104 8.52 -4.00 12.51
N GLN A 105 8.65 -3.84 13.83
CA GLN A 105 9.15 -2.61 14.46
C GLN A 105 10.56 -2.24 14.00
N GLU A 106 11.45 -3.22 13.83
CA GLU A 106 12.81 -2.97 13.33
C GLU A 106 12.79 -2.50 11.87
N SER A 107 12.02 -3.19 11.01
CA SER A 107 11.88 -2.82 9.60
C SER A 107 11.30 -1.41 9.43
N TRP A 108 10.29 -1.03 10.21
CA TRP A 108 9.74 0.33 10.17
C TRP A 108 10.69 1.38 10.73
N ARG A 109 11.51 1.08 11.74
CA ARG A 109 12.56 2.01 12.21
C ARG A 109 13.59 2.28 11.12
N GLN A 110 13.98 1.23 10.39
CA GLN A 110 14.89 1.35 9.26
C GLN A 110 14.24 2.12 8.09
N ALA A 111 12.97 1.82 7.76
CA ALA A 111 12.20 2.56 6.77
C ALA A 111 12.21 4.07 7.08
N ARG A 112 11.84 4.45 8.31
CA ARG A 112 11.86 5.87 8.72
C ARG A 112 13.24 6.51 8.58
N SER A 113 14.29 5.81 9.02
CA SER A 113 15.67 6.30 8.92
C SER A 113 16.14 6.51 7.48
N GLU A 114 15.66 5.70 6.53
CA GLU A 114 16.01 5.80 5.11
C GLU A 114 15.16 6.84 4.38
N LEU A 115 13.87 6.97 4.71
CA LEU A 115 12.94 7.89 4.05
C LEU A 115 13.12 9.36 4.47
N GLU A 116 13.45 9.62 5.75
CA GLU A 116 13.57 10.99 6.29
C GLU A 116 14.60 11.87 5.57
N PRO A 117 15.82 11.39 5.21
CA PRO A 117 16.77 12.15 4.40
C PRO A 117 16.20 12.56 3.03
N PHE A 118 15.56 11.63 2.32
CA PHE A 118 14.95 11.93 1.02
C PHE A 118 13.84 12.97 1.13
N LEU A 119 13.10 13.01 2.25
CA LEU A 119 12.03 14.00 2.43
C LEU A 119 12.58 15.41 2.65
N LYS A 120 13.82 15.53 3.13
CA LYS A 120 14.52 16.82 3.21
C LYS A 120 14.94 17.31 1.83
N GLU A 121 15.36 16.40 0.96
CA GLU A 121 15.77 16.70 -0.42
C GLU A 121 14.56 16.94 -1.33
N GLN A 122 13.46 16.23 -1.10
CA GLN A 122 12.23 16.23 -1.89
C GLN A 122 11.01 16.55 -1.00
N PRO A 123 10.91 17.79 -0.49
CA PRO A 123 9.90 18.14 0.51
C PRO A 123 8.45 18.10 0.01
N GLU A 124 8.23 18.03 -1.29
CA GLU A 124 6.90 17.99 -1.91
C GLU A 124 6.57 16.62 -2.53
N ASN A 125 7.46 15.62 -2.38
CA ASN A 125 7.20 14.27 -2.87
C ASN A 125 6.12 13.62 -1.98
N TYR A 126 4.89 13.56 -2.49
CA TYR A 126 3.73 13.09 -1.75
C TYR A 126 3.79 11.58 -1.46
N SER A 127 4.27 10.76 -2.41
CA SER A 127 4.45 9.31 -2.21
C SER A 127 5.34 9.04 -0.98
N LEU A 128 6.47 9.75 -0.90
CA LEU A 128 7.40 9.66 0.22
C LEU A 128 6.79 10.11 1.56
N ILE A 129 5.95 11.15 1.53
CA ILE A 129 5.23 11.63 2.72
C ILE A 129 4.24 10.54 3.19
N GLY A 130 3.54 9.90 2.25
CA GLY A 130 2.60 8.82 2.52
C GLY A 130 3.26 7.58 3.13
N ASP A 131 4.40 7.14 2.58
CA ASP A 131 5.20 6.03 3.12
C ASP A 131 5.64 6.32 4.55
N LEU A 132 6.09 7.55 4.83
CA LEU A 132 6.46 7.97 6.17
C LEU A 132 5.25 8.03 7.11
N ALA A 133 4.07 8.40 6.63
CA ALA A 133 2.86 8.41 7.44
C ALA A 133 2.48 6.97 7.87
N LEU A 134 2.48 6.02 6.93
CA LEU A 134 2.19 4.61 7.20
C LEU A 134 3.30 3.95 8.05
N THR A 135 4.56 4.34 7.84
CA THR A 135 5.68 3.89 8.67
C THR A 135 5.53 4.38 10.11
N ASN A 136 5.18 5.66 10.32
CA ASN A 136 4.96 6.19 11.68
C ASN A 136 3.72 5.59 12.34
N LEU A 137 2.68 5.23 11.57
CA LEU A 137 1.58 4.39 12.07
C LEU A 137 2.12 3.06 12.61
N GLY A 138 2.93 2.33 11.83
CA GLY A 138 3.52 1.06 12.25
C GLY A 138 4.37 1.20 13.53
N LEU A 139 5.07 2.33 13.70
CA LEU A 139 5.84 2.64 14.90
C LEU A 139 5.01 3.11 16.10
N GLY A 140 3.68 3.23 15.95
CA GLY A 140 2.78 3.72 16.98
C GLY A 140 2.81 5.24 17.20
N ASP A 141 3.50 6.00 16.35
CA ASP A 141 3.55 7.47 16.42
C ASP A 141 2.38 8.08 15.64
N LYS A 142 1.19 7.97 16.24
CA LYS A 142 -0.07 8.51 15.71
C LYS A 142 0.01 10.00 15.35
N ALA A 143 0.70 10.80 16.18
CA ALA A 143 0.79 12.23 15.98
C ALA A 143 1.64 12.58 14.75
N ALA A 144 2.79 11.91 14.59
CA ALA A 144 3.63 12.07 13.41
C ALA A 144 2.91 11.63 12.13
N ALA A 145 2.19 10.50 12.18
CA ALA A 145 1.43 9.98 11.04
C ALA A 145 0.39 11.00 10.53
N PHE A 146 -0.44 11.57 11.42
CA PHE A 146 -1.44 12.55 11.01
C PHE A 146 -0.85 13.88 10.54
N LYS A 147 0.26 14.34 11.15
CA LYS A 147 0.97 15.53 10.69
C LYS A 147 1.49 15.36 9.25
N LEU A 148 1.97 14.16 8.91
CA LEU A 148 2.43 13.84 7.56
C LEU A 148 1.25 13.79 6.58
N ILE A 149 0.13 13.16 6.94
CA ILE A 149 -1.09 13.16 6.13
C ILE A 149 -1.57 14.58 5.83
N GLU A 150 -1.59 15.47 6.83
CA GLU A 150 -1.99 16.88 6.63
C GLU A 150 -1.06 17.60 5.64
N ARG A 151 0.24 17.32 5.71
CA ARG A 151 1.23 17.84 4.76
C ARG A 151 1.02 17.27 3.35
N GLU A 152 0.70 15.98 3.25
CA GLU A 152 0.43 15.30 1.98
C GLU A 152 -0.81 15.89 1.29
N ILE A 153 -1.92 16.07 2.04
CA ILE A 153 -3.15 16.74 1.55
C ILE A 153 -2.84 18.14 1.02
N ALA A 154 -1.93 18.88 1.68
CA ALA A 154 -1.54 20.21 1.23
C ALA A 154 -0.64 20.19 -0.03
N ALA A 155 0.18 19.15 -0.19
CA ALA A 155 1.07 18.97 -1.34
C ALA A 155 0.31 18.60 -2.61
N VAL A 156 -0.68 17.70 -2.50
CA VAL A 156 -1.50 17.22 -3.62
C VAL A 156 -3.00 17.45 -3.36
N PRO A 157 -3.50 18.69 -3.46
CA PRO A 157 -4.91 18.97 -3.25
C PRO A 157 -5.76 18.42 -4.42
N ILE A 158 -6.90 17.81 -4.10
CA ILE A 158 -7.84 17.18 -5.07
C ILE A 158 -8.26 18.17 -6.17
N GLU A 159 -8.37 19.46 -5.85
CA GLU A 159 -8.76 20.50 -6.80
C GLU A 159 -7.70 20.75 -7.90
N LYS A 160 -6.44 20.39 -7.64
CA LYS A 160 -5.34 20.51 -8.60
C LYS A 160 -4.99 19.20 -9.26
N ASP A 161 -5.14 18.10 -8.53
CA ASP A 161 -4.89 16.76 -9.04
C ASP A 161 -6.03 15.83 -8.59
N ALA A 162 -6.95 15.56 -9.51
CA ALA A 162 -8.09 14.69 -9.25
C ALA A 162 -7.70 13.21 -9.22
N LEU A 163 -6.53 12.86 -9.75
CA LEU A 163 -6.05 11.48 -9.85
C LEU A 163 -5.28 11.10 -8.58
N ASP A 164 -4.31 11.92 -8.19
CA ASP A 164 -3.45 11.66 -7.02
C ASP A 164 -3.99 12.28 -5.73
N GLY A 165 -4.73 13.39 -5.83
CA GLY A 165 -5.20 14.13 -4.66
C GLY A 165 -6.10 13.36 -3.69
N PRO A 166 -6.82 12.30 -4.10
CA PRO A 166 -7.51 11.44 -3.14
C PRO A 166 -6.60 10.48 -2.36
N ALA A 167 -5.38 10.16 -2.82
CA ALA A 167 -4.47 9.20 -2.18
C ALA A 167 -4.16 9.53 -0.69
N PRO A 168 -3.93 10.79 -0.28
CA PRO A 168 -3.76 11.13 1.13
C PRO A 168 -5.01 10.85 2.00
N THR A 169 -6.20 10.90 1.40
CA THR A 169 -7.45 10.54 2.09
C THR A 169 -7.52 9.04 2.33
N GLU A 170 -6.94 8.21 1.44
CA GLU A 170 -6.81 6.76 1.66
C GLU A 170 -5.89 6.48 2.85
N ILE A 171 -4.71 7.11 2.91
CA ILE A 171 -3.79 6.95 4.04
C ILE A 171 -4.45 7.41 5.34
N LEU A 172 -5.19 8.53 5.32
CA LEU A 172 -6.00 8.98 6.46
C LEU A 172 -6.96 7.89 6.94
N GLY A 173 -7.71 7.27 6.03
CA GLY A 173 -8.65 6.20 6.35
C GLY A 173 -7.98 5.02 7.05
N ARG A 174 -6.81 4.60 6.54
CA ARG A 174 -5.99 3.50 7.08
C ARG A 174 -5.43 3.83 8.47
N VAL A 175 -4.82 5.00 8.63
CA VAL A 175 -4.25 5.46 9.92
C VAL A 175 -5.36 5.63 10.96
N ALA A 176 -6.49 6.23 10.59
CA ALA A 176 -7.63 6.40 11.49
C ALA A 176 -8.23 5.05 11.93
N ALA A 177 -8.33 4.07 11.02
CA ALA A 177 -8.80 2.72 11.35
C ALA A 177 -7.91 2.05 12.41
N GLN A 178 -6.59 2.11 12.22
CA GLN A 178 -5.63 1.45 13.09
C GLN A 178 -5.38 2.17 14.43
N THR A 179 -5.71 3.46 14.51
CA THR A 179 -5.46 4.29 15.71
C THR A 179 -6.70 4.59 16.53
N GLY A 180 -7.78 3.82 16.32
CA GLY A 180 -9.01 3.90 17.11
C GLY A 180 -9.88 5.12 16.81
N GLU A 181 -9.84 5.65 15.57
CA GLU A 181 -10.69 6.74 15.10
C GLU A 181 -11.71 6.26 14.04
N PRO A 182 -12.64 5.35 14.40
CA PRO A 182 -13.54 4.71 13.44
C PRO A 182 -14.41 5.71 12.67
N ASP A 183 -14.90 6.77 13.33
CA ASP A 183 -15.71 7.79 12.68
C ASP A 183 -14.95 8.51 11.57
N ARG A 184 -13.69 8.86 11.83
CA ARG A 184 -12.82 9.54 10.86
C ARG A 184 -12.43 8.60 9.73
N ALA A 185 -12.16 7.34 10.04
CA ALA A 185 -11.87 6.31 9.04
C ALA A 185 -13.07 6.10 8.10
N ILE A 186 -14.27 5.88 8.65
CA ILE A 186 -15.50 5.65 7.87
C ILE A 186 -15.83 6.86 6.99
N ALA A 187 -15.68 8.09 7.51
CA ALA A 187 -15.91 9.30 6.71
C ALA A 187 -14.96 9.41 5.51
N ALA A 188 -13.68 9.07 5.69
CA ALA A 188 -12.70 9.05 4.60
C ALA A 188 -13.05 7.97 3.55
N LEU A 189 -13.34 6.74 4.00
CA LEU A 189 -13.71 5.64 3.12
C LEU A 189 -14.99 5.91 2.32
N GLN A 190 -15.99 6.55 2.95
CA GLN A 190 -17.23 6.98 2.28
C GLN A 190 -16.98 7.95 1.13
N LYS A 191 -15.98 8.84 1.26
CA LYS A 191 -15.58 9.78 0.22
C LYS A 191 -14.81 9.10 -0.90
N LEU A 192 -13.97 8.11 -0.57
CA LEU A 192 -13.08 7.44 -1.52
C LEU A 192 -13.80 6.45 -2.43
N LEU A 193 -14.64 5.57 -1.89
CA LEU A 193 -15.26 4.49 -2.67
C LEU A 193 -16.00 4.92 -3.95
N PRO A 194 -16.70 6.07 -4.03
CA PRO A 194 -17.31 6.52 -5.27
C PRO A 194 -16.36 7.29 -6.21
N THR A 195 -15.13 7.58 -5.78
CA THR A 195 -14.18 8.44 -6.48
C THR A 195 -13.15 7.58 -7.22
N PRO A 196 -12.95 7.74 -8.55
CA PRO A 196 -11.79 7.18 -9.24
C PRO A 196 -10.51 7.93 -8.82
N TYR A 197 -9.44 7.22 -8.49
CA TYR A 197 -8.15 7.80 -8.11
C TYR A 197 -7.03 6.76 -8.22
N GLU A 198 -5.77 7.21 -8.19
CA GLU A 198 -4.59 6.35 -8.04
C GLU A 198 -4.35 6.05 -6.56
N SER A 199 -4.24 4.77 -6.20
CA SER A 199 -4.11 4.38 -4.79
C SER A 199 -2.78 4.82 -4.21
N ALA A 200 -2.78 5.16 -2.92
CA ALA A 200 -1.56 5.41 -2.16
C ALA A 200 -0.69 4.14 -1.97
N LEU A 201 -1.19 2.97 -2.39
CA LEU A 201 -0.47 1.70 -2.36
C LEU A 201 -0.40 1.09 -3.78
N ILE A 202 0.43 0.05 -3.94
CA ILE A 202 0.51 -0.79 -5.14
C ILE A 202 0.84 0.05 -6.40
N GLY A 203 1.87 0.89 -6.28
CA GLY A 203 2.38 1.74 -7.37
C GLY A 203 1.32 2.61 -8.06
N GLY A 204 0.35 3.18 -7.32
CA GLY A 204 -0.66 4.10 -7.88
C GLY A 204 -1.80 3.42 -8.63
N SER A 205 -1.80 2.10 -8.81
CA SER A 205 -2.56 1.52 -9.93
C SER A 205 -4.09 1.47 -9.80
N VAL A 206 -4.64 0.94 -8.69
CA VAL A 206 -6.08 0.62 -8.59
C VAL A 206 -6.65 1.16 -7.27
N PRO A 207 -7.79 1.90 -7.29
CA PRO A 207 -8.35 2.52 -6.09
C PRO A 207 -8.86 1.50 -5.07
N LEU A 208 -9.10 1.95 -3.84
CA LEU A 208 -9.81 1.14 -2.84
C LEU A 208 -11.19 0.72 -3.33
N THR A 209 -11.50 -0.56 -3.13
CA THR A 209 -12.80 -1.15 -3.45
C THR A 209 -13.43 -1.78 -2.22
N PRO A 210 -14.74 -2.07 -2.25
CA PRO A 210 -15.39 -2.83 -1.18
C PRO A 210 -14.72 -4.19 -0.93
N ALA A 211 -14.17 -4.83 -1.97
CA ALA A 211 -13.44 -6.09 -1.81
C ALA A 211 -12.13 -5.91 -1.04
N LEU A 212 -11.35 -4.88 -1.37
CA LEU A 212 -10.13 -4.55 -0.61
C LEU A 212 -10.46 -4.17 0.82
N LEU A 213 -11.54 -3.41 1.05
CA LEU A 213 -11.98 -3.12 2.42
C LEU A 213 -12.18 -4.41 3.20
N ARG A 214 -12.79 -5.45 2.63
CA ARG A 214 -13.02 -6.76 3.27
C ARG A 214 -11.73 -7.55 3.57
N LEU A 215 -10.71 -7.42 2.73
CA LEU A 215 -9.53 -8.29 2.74
C LEU A 215 -8.35 -7.67 3.50
N ASP A 216 -8.14 -6.37 3.38
CA ASP A 216 -6.96 -5.67 3.86
C ASP A 216 -6.90 -5.59 5.42
N PRO A 217 -5.77 -6.02 6.04
CA PRO A 217 -5.58 -5.97 7.50
C PRO A 217 -5.75 -4.61 8.15
N MET A 218 -5.44 -3.53 7.45
CA MET A 218 -5.50 -2.18 8.04
C MET A 218 -6.92 -1.77 8.42
N PHE A 219 -7.94 -2.46 7.91
CA PHE A 219 -9.33 -2.23 8.26
C PHE A 219 -9.91 -3.26 9.24
N ASP A 220 -9.10 -4.18 9.75
CA ASP A 220 -9.56 -5.19 10.72
C ASP A 220 -10.21 -4.59 11.98
N PRO A 221 -9.72 -3.47 12.56
CA PRO A 221 -10.39 -2.84 13.70
C PRO A 221 -11.84 -2.38 13.42
N LEU A 222 -12.20 -2.18 12.15
CA LEU A 222 -13.52 -1.68 11.74
C LEU A 222 -14.54 -2.79 11.44
N ARG A 223 -14.11 -4.07 11.41
CA ARG A 223 -14.92 -5.21 10.93
C ARG A 223 -16.27 -5.38 11.64
N ASN A 224 -16.35 -4.95 12.90
CA ASN A 224 -17.53 -5.03 13.74
C ASN A 224 -18.43 -3.78 13.69
N ASP A 225 -18.03 -2.72 12.99
CA ASP A 225 -18.85 -1.51 12.83
C ASP A 225 -19.87 -1.70 11.68
N PRO A 226 -21.19 -1.60 11.94
CA PRO A 226 -22.21 -1.79 10.90
C PRO A 226 -22.09 -0.81 9.73
N ARG A 227 -21.58 0.41 9.98
CA ARG A 227 -21.38 1.41 8.93
C ARG A 227 -20.27 0.99 7.98
N PHE A 228 -19.20 0.37 8.52
CA PHE A 228 -18.11 -0.18 7.71
C PHE A 228 -18.54 -1.43 6.95
N GLN A 229 -19.33 -2.32 7.55
CA GLN A 229 -19.91 -3.48 6.86
C GLN A 229 -20.73 -3.05 5.64
N LYS A 230 -21.52 -1.99 5.76
CA LYS A 230 -22.26 -1.41 4.63
C LYS A 230 -21.35 -0.90 3.49
N LEU A 231 -20.17 -0.36 3.82
CA LEU A 231 -19.19 0.05 2.79
C LEU A 231 -18.59 -1.17 2.07
N CYS A 232 -18.46 -2.28 2.79
CA CYS A 232 -17.93 -3.54 2.26
C CYS A 232 -18.89 -4.26 1.31
N GLU A 233 -20.20 -4.01 1.36
CA GLU A 233 -21.18 -4.67 0.49
C GLU A 233 -21.07 -4.21 -0.97
N GLY A 234 -20.55 -3.01 -1.20
CA GLY A 234 -20.63 -2.35 -2.51
C GLY A 234 -22.05 -1.84 -2.79
N LYS A 235 -22.23 -1.19 -3.94
CA LYS A 235 -23.57 -0.84 -4.44
C LYS A 235 -24.05 -1.89 -5.43
#